data_AF-A0A444REH5-F1
#
_entry.id   AF-A0A444REH5-F1
#
_cell.length_a   1.000
_cell.length_b   1.000
_cell.length_c   1.000
_cell.angle_alpha   90.00
_cell.angle_beta   90.00
_cell.angle_gamma   90.00
#
_symmetry.space_group_name_H-M   'P 1'
#
loop_
_entity.id
_entity.type
_entity.pdbx_description
1 polymer ?
#
loop_
_entity_poly.entity_id
_entity_poly.type
_entity_poly.pdbx_seq_one_letter_code
_entity_poly.pdbx_strand_id
1 'polypeptide(L)'
;MRRAFITGVFFLSEVEFSYEYWMRHAMTLAKRAWDEREVPVGAVLVHNNRVIGEGWNRPIGRHDPTAHAEIMALRQGGLVMQNYRLIDATLYVTLEPCVMCAGAMIHSRIGRVVFGARDAKTGAAGSLMDVL
;
A
#
# COMPACT_ATOMS: atom_id res chain seq x y z
N MET A 1 -36.55 9.59 34.42
CA MET A 1 -35.44 9.81 35.38
C MET A 1 -34.16 9.32 34.72
N ARG A 2 -33.29 10.27 34.37
CA ARG A 2 -31.86 10.17 33.99
C ARG A 2 -31.41 9.22 32.85
N ARG A 3 -30.98 9.89 31.77
CA ARG A 3 -30.18 9.48 30.61
C ARG A 3 -28.97 8.61 30.95
N ALA A 4 -28.61 7.71 30.03
CA ALA A 4 -27.22 7.47 29.68
C ALA A 4 -27.09 7.45 28.15
N PHE A 5 -26.51 8.52 27.63
CA PHE A 5 -25.98 8.59 26.27
C PHE A 5 -24.86 7.55 26.15
N ILE A 6 -24.94 6.64 25.19
CA ILE A 6 -23.76 5.94 24.67
C ILE A 6 -23.60 6.37 23.22
N THR A 7 -22.52 7.11 23.03
CA THR A 7 -21.95 7.67 21.82
C THR A 7 -22.01 6.72 20.64
N GLY A 8 -22.59 7.19 19.54
CA GLY A 8 -22.58 6.52 18.26
C GLY A 8 -21.15 6.29 17.76
N VAL A 9 -20.76 5.03 17.70
CA VAL A 9 -19.73 4.55 16.79
C VAL A 9 -20.47 3.71 15.76
N PHE A 10 -20.63 4.25 14.56
CA PHE A 10 -21.14 3.49 13.42
C PHE A 10 -20.21 2.30 13.21
N PHE A 11 -20.73 1.08 13.42
CA PHE A 11 -20.12 -0.13 12.87
C PHE A 11 -20.19 0.00 11.35
N LEU A 12 -19.10 0.45 10.71
CA LEU A 12 -18.93 0.22 9.29
C LEU A 12 -18.76 -1.29 9.12
N SER A 13 -19.79 -1.98 8.64
CA SER A 13 -19.63 -3.35 8.16
C SER A 13 -18.70 -3.28 6.94
N GLU A 14 -17.41 -3.51 7.13
CA GLU A 14 -16.48 -3.57 6.01
C GLU A 14 -16.84 -4.78 5.15
N VAL A 15 -17.18 -4.50 3.89
CA VAL A 15 -17.42 -5.54 2.91
C VAL A 15 -16.09 -6.21 2.64
N GLU A 16 -16.05 -7.54 2.77
CA GLU A 16 -14.84 -8.32 2.52
C GLU A 16 -14.30 -8.01 1.11
N PHE A 17 -12.98 -7.83 1.01
CA PHE A 17 -12.27 -7.47 -0.22
C PHE A 17 -12.58 -6.07 -0.80
N SER A 18 -13.23 -5.16 -0.06
CA SER A 18 -13.33 -3.75 -0.44
C SER A 18 -11.97 -3.04 -0.44
N TYR A 19 -11.93 -1.81 -0.93
CA TYR A 19 -10.71 -0.99 -0.86
C TYR A 19 -10.29 -0.70 0.58
N GLU A 20 -11.27 -0.44 1.47
CA GLU A 20 -11.04 -0.23 2.89
C GLU A 20 -10.47 -1.48 3.56
N TYR A 21 -10.99 -2.67 3.21
CA TYR A 21 -10.46 -3.95 3.70
C TYR A 21 -8.97 -4.11 3.37
N TRP A 22 -8.60 -3.93 2.09
CA TRP A 22 -7.20 -4.08 1.66
C TRP A 22 -6.30 -2.96 2.18
N MET A 23 -6.80 -1.73 2.27
CA MET A 23 -6.06 -0.62 2.87
C MET A 23 -5.81 -0.85 4.36
N ARG A 24 -6.78 -1.40 5.10
CA ARG A 24 -6.60 -1.78 6.50
C ARG A 24 -5.52 -2.84 6.65
N HIS A 25 -5.46 -3.82 5.74
CA HIS A 25 -4.35 -4.77 5.69
C HIS A 25 -3.00 -4.07 5.45
N ALA A 26 -2.92 -3.15 4.48
CA ALA A 26 -1.72 -2.35 4.23
C ALA A 26 -1.30 -1.51 5.47
N MET A 27 -2.26 -1.00 6.26
CA MET A 27 -2.00 -0.31 7.52
C MET A 27 -1.37 -1.23 8.58
N THR A 28 -1.71 -2.53 8.60
CA THR A 28 -1.01 -3.48 9.49
C THR A 28 0.46 -3.68 9.08
N LEU A 29 0.77 -3.61 7.79
CA LEU A 29 2.14 -3.66 7.29
C LEU A 29 2.90 -2.37 7.60
N ALA A 30 2.24 -1.22 7.48
CA ALA A 30 2.80 0.07 7.92
C ALA A 30 3.14 0.06 9.42
N LYS A 31 2.34 -0.62 10.25
CA LYS A 31 2.64 -0.82 11.67
C LYS A 31 3.93 -1.62 11.90
N ARG A 32 4.23 -2.60 11.03
CA ARG A 32 5.52 -3.33 11.09
C ARG A 32 6.69 -2.39 10.81
N ALA A 33 6.61 -1.55 9.78
CA ALA A 33 7.63 -0.52 9.53
C ALA A 33 7.80 0.42 10.74
N TRP A 34 6.70 0.86 11.36
CA TRP A 34 6.76 1.64 12.60
C TRP A 34 7.52 0.92 13.71
N ASP A 35 7.22 -0.35 13.95
CA ASP A 35 7.84 -1.16 15.01
C ASP A 35 9.34 -1.38 14.76
N GLU A 36 9.75 -1.39 13.49
CA GLU A 36 11.14 -1.43 13.05
C GLU A 36 11.83 -0.04 13.03
N ARG A 37 11.14 1.03 13.44
CA ARG A 37 11.61 2.43 13.43
C ARG A 37 11.91 2.98 12.03
N GLU A 38 11.15 2.51 11.05
CA GLU A 38 11.18 3.01 9.67
C GLU A 38 10.03 3.99 9.42
N VAL A 39 10.06 4.71 8.28
CA VAL A 39 8.90 5.50 7.85
C VAL A 39 7.70 4.54 7.67
N PRO A 40 6.54 4.79 8.32
CA PRO A 40 5.46 3.80 8.44
C PRO A 40 4.60 3.75 7.16
N VAL A 41 5.13 3.09 6.12
CA VAL A 41 4.42 2.82 4.87
C VAL A 41 4.30 1.31 4.66
N GLY A 42 3.10 0.86 4.32
CA GLY A 42 2.79 -0.52 4.01
C GLY A 42 2.11 -0.63 2.65
N ALA A 43 2.30 -1.75 1.96
CA ALA A 43 1.69 -2.04 0.68
C ALA A 43 1.29 -3.51 0.54
N VAL A 44 0.13 -3.77 -0.06
CA VAL A 44 -0.32 -5.11 -0.44
C VAL A 44 -0.71 -5.12 -1.91
N LEU A 45 -0.19 -6.12 -2.64
CA LEU A 45 -0.50 -6.37 -4.03
C LEU A 45 -1.51 -7.52 -4.12
N VAL A 46 -2.62 -7.26 -4.78
CA VAL A 46 -3.78 -8.16 -4.86
C VAL A 46 -4.07 -8.49 -6.33
N HIS A 47 -4.34 -9.75 -6.61
CA HIS A 47 -4.80 -10.22 -7.92
C HIS A 47 -5.92 -11.24 -7.70
N ASN A 48 -7.08 -11.05 -8.35
CA ASN A 48 -8.28 -11.88 -8.15
C ASN A 48 -8.66 -12.08 -6.67
N ASN A 49 -8.71 -10.98 -5.89
CA ASN A 49 -8.96 -10.96 -4.44
C ASN A 49 -8.00 -11.84 -3.60
N ARG A 50 -6.83 -12.18 -4.13
CA ARG A 50 -5.78 -12.90 -3.41
C ARG A 50 -4.54 -12.03 -3.28
N VAL A 51 -3.96 -12.02 -2.09
CA VAL A 51 -2.66 -11.40 -1.86
C VAL A 51 -1.60 -12.18 -2.64
N ILE A 52 -0.86 -11.48 -3.48
CA ILE A 52 0.29 -12.03 -4.22
C ILE A 52 1.62 -11.36 -3.81
N GLY A 53 1.57 -10.27 -3.05
CA GLY A 53 2.76 -9.63 -2.50
C GLY A 53 2.43 -8.70 -1.34
N GLU A 54 3.34 -8.63 -0.37
CA GLU A 54 3.27 -7.74 0.78
C GLU A 54 4.60 -7.00 0.92
N GLY A 55 4.53 -5.76 1.38
CA GLY A 55 5.71 -4.95 1.60
C GLY A 55 5.48 -3.92 2.68
N TRP A 56 6.56 -3.57 3.37
CA TRP A 56 6.61 -2.39 4.24
C TRP A 56 7.98 -1.75 4.11
N ASN A 57 8.01 -0.44 4.28
CA ASN A 57 9.21 0.35 4.07
C ASN A 57 10.31 -0.05 5.08
N ARG A 58 11.48 -0.45 4.57
CA ARG A 58 12.65 -0.87 5.38
C ARG A 58 14.02 -0.41 4.83
N PRO A 59 14.18 0.83 4.33
CA PRO A 59 15.43 1.27 3.72
C PRO A 59 16.59 1.40 4.72
N ILE A 60 16.33 1.83 5.97
CA ILE A 60 17.38 2.03 6.98
C ILE A 60 17.94 0.68 7.41
N GLY A 61 17.07 -0.21 7.89
CA GLY A 61 17.43 -1.52 8.43
C GLY A 61 17.98 -2.49 7.39
N ARG A 62 17.59 -2.35 6.11
CA ARG A 62 18.14 -3.16 5.01
C ARG A 62 19.35 -2.54 4.34
N HIS A 63 19.73 -1.31 4.69
CA HIS A 63 20.75 -0.54 3.99
C HIS A 63 20.50 -0.49 2.48
N ASP A 64 19.24 -0.35 2.08
CA ASP A 64 18.79 -0.42 0.70
C ASP A 64 17.87 0.77 0.42
N PRO A 65 18.33 1.81 -0.30
CA PRO A 65 17.52 3.00 -0.56
C PRO A 65 16.29 2.70 -1.43
N THR A 66 16.20 1.51 -2.04
CA THR A 66 15.07 1.09 -2.86
C THR A 66 14.05 0.25 -2.09
N ALA A 67 14.30 -0.08 -0.81
CA ALA A 67 13.45 -0.96 -0.01
C ALA A 67 12.16 -0.28 0.52
N HIS A 68 11.45 0.40 -0.38
CA HIS A 68 10.10 0.91 -0.15
C HIS A 68 9.07 -0.21 -0.16
N ALA A 69 7.91 0.05 0.45
CA ALA A 69 6.84 -0.94 0.58
C ALA A 69 6.35 -1.45 -0.80
N GLU A 70 6.17 -0.54 -1.76
CA GLU A 70 5.70 -0.83 -3.11
C GLU A 70 6.68 -1.73 -3.86
N ILE A 71 7.99 -1.43 -3.76
CA ILE A 71 9.04 -2.24 -4.38
C ILE A 71 9.05 -3.66 -3.81
N MET A 72 8.92 -3.81 -2.50
CA MET A 72 8.83 -5.13 -1.86
C MET A 72 7.61 -5.93 -2.34
N ALA A 73 6.42 -5.31 -2.33
CA ALA A 73 5.18 -5.97 -2.74
C ALA A 73 5.22 -6.38 -4.23
N LEU A 74 5.72 -5.52 -5.12
CA LEU A 74 5.86 -5.82 -6.55
C LEU A 74 6.87 -6.95 -6.80
N ARG A 75 8.02 -6.93 -6.12
CA ARG A 75 9.03 -8.00 -6.23
C ARG A 75 8.47 -9.35 -5.80
N GLN A 76 7.74 -9.39 -4.68
CA GLN A 76 7.10 -10.62 -4.22
C GLN A 76 6.03 -11.09 -5.21
N GLY A 77 5.19 -10.17 -5.71
CA GLY A 77 4.22 -10.47 -6.76
C GLY A 77 4.84 -11.10 -7.99
N GLY A 78 5.96 -10.55 -8.48
CA GLY A 78 6.68 -11.09 -9.63
C GLY A 78 7.21 -12.50 -9.41
N LEU A 79 7.67 -12.81 -8.19
CA LEU A 79 8.11 -14.14 -7.81
C LEU A 79 6.92 -15.12 -7.74
N VAL A 80 5.81 -14.72 -7.10
CA VAL A 80 4.60 -15.54 -6.94
C VAL A 80 3.97 -15.87 -8.31
N MET A 81 3.90 -14.88 -9.20
CA MET A 81 3.31 -15.02 -10.53
C MET A 81 4.29 -15.60 -11.56
N GLN A 82 5.57 -15.76 -11.20
CA GLN A 82 6.68 -16.10 -12.12
C GLN A 82 6.69 -15.22 -13.38
N ASN A 83 6.31 -13.96 -13.23
CA ASN A 83 6.19 -13.02 -14.33
C ASN A 83 6.43 -11.59 -13.83
N TYR A 84 7.26 -10.84 -14.54
CA TYR A 84 7.51 -9.44 -14.20
C TYR A 84 6.30 -8.52 -14.48
N ARG A 85 5.38 -8.97 -15.34
CA ARG A 85 4.11 -8.29 -15.62
C ARG A 85 3.03 -8.80 -14.68
N LEU A 86 2.43 -7.89 -13.93
CA LEU A 86 1.41 -8.14 -12.92
C LEU A 86 0.07 -7.59 -13.43
N ILE A 87 -0.34 -8.04 -14.62
CA ILE A 87 -1.55 -7.57 -15.31
C ILE A 87 -2.78 -7.75 -14.42
N ASP A 88 -3.67 -6.77 -14.42
CA ASP A 88 -4.91 -6.72 -13.63
C ASP A 88 -4.71 -6.75 -12.10
N ALA A 89 -3.48 -6.75 -11.61
CA ALA A 89 -3.22 -6.62 -10.18
C ALA A 89 -3.52 -5.19 -9.70
N THR A 90 -4.01 -5.08 -8.46
CA THR A 90 -4.20 -3.81 -7.75
C THR A 90 -3.22 -3.74 -6.59
N LEU A 91 -2.44 -2.66 -6.54
CA LEU A 91 -1.54 -2.35 -5.42
C LEU A 91 -2.22 -1.35 -4.48
N TYR A 92 -2.38 -1.71 -3.22
CA TYR A 92 -2.84 -0.82 -2.16
C TYR A 92 -1.64 -0.34 -1.35
N VAL A 93 -1.48 0.97 -1.15
CA VAL A 93 -0.35 1.55 -0.40
C VAL A 93 -0.82 2.68 0.52
N THR A 94 -0.30 2.76 1.74
CA THR A 94 -0.82 3.69 2.76
C THR A 94 -0.49 5.16 2.50
N LEU A 95 0.50 5.43 1.65
CA LEU A 95 0.96 6.76 1.25
C LEU A 95 1.09 6.83 -0.27
N GLU A 96 0.83 8.00 -0.85
CA GLU A 96 1.05 8.27 -2.27
C GLU A 96 2.48 7.89 -2.69
N PRO A 97 2.66 7.14 -3.79
CA PRO A 97 3.97 6.64 -4.17
C PRO A 97 4.88 7.77 -4.66
N CYS A 98 6.18 7.63 -4.36
CA CYS A 98 7.20 8.50 -4.91
C CYS A 98 7.50 8.15 -6.39
N VAL A 99 8.31 8.98 -7.06
CA VAL A 99 8.69 8.80 -8.47
C VAL A 99 9.27 7.42 -8.77
N MET A 100 10.13 6.89 -7.89
CA MET A 100 10.71 5.55 -8.05
C MET A 100 9.63 4.46 -8.05
N CYS A 101 8.73 4.50 -7.07
CA CYS A 101 7.68 3.51 -6.93
C CYS A 101 6.65 3.61 -8.07
N ALA A 102 6.27 4.82 -8.47
CA ALA A 102 5.40 5.04 -9.63
C ALA A 102 6.01 4.47 -10.92
N GLY A 103 7.30 4.72 -11.18
CA GLY A 103 8.02 4.10 -12.30
C GLY A 103 8.04 2.57 -12.24
N ALA A 104 8.25 2.00 -11.05
CA ALA A 104 8.20 0.55 -10.85
C ALA A 104 6.80 -0.03 -11.14
N MET A 105 5.74 0.65 -10.71
CA MET A 105 4.36 0.27 -11.02
C MET A 105 4.12 0.22 -12.53
N ILE A 106 4.54 1.26 -13.25
CA ILE A 106 4.47 1.30 -14.72
C ILE A 106 5.21 0.10 -15.32
N HIS A 107 6.47 -0.14 -14.95
CA HIS A 107 7.24 -1.26 -15.48
C HIS A 107 6.61 -2.63 -15.19
N SER A 108 5.97 -2.77 -14.03
CA SER A 108 5.26 -3.99 -13.63
C SER A 108 3.88 -4.16 -14.29
N ARG A 109 3.35 -3.13 -14.94
CA ARG A 109 2.07 -3.17 -15.66
C ARG A 109 0.87 -3.55 -14.76
N ILE A 110 0.89 -3.16 -13.48
CA ILE A 110 -0.29 -3.30 -12.62
C ILE A 110 -1.48 -2.53 -13.20
N GLY A 111 -2.69 -3.02 -12.95
CA GLY A 111 -3.91 -2.38 -13.47
C GLY A 111 -4.32 -1.15 -12.67
N ARG A 112 -3.98 -1.09 -11.37
CA ARG A 112 -4.39 0.00 -10.49
C ARG A 112 -3.47 0.17 -9.29
N VAL A 113 -3.25 1.41 -8.87
CA VAL A 113 -2.81 1.74 -7.53
C VAL A 113 -3.95 2.42 -6.76
N VAL A 114 -4.14 2.04 -5.50
CA VAL A 114 -5.04 2.68 -4.55
C VAL A 114 -4.19 3.16 -3.38
N PHE A 115 -4.15 4.46 -3.12
CA PHE A 115 -3.35 5.01 -2.03
C PHE A 115 -4.20 5.69 -0.95
N GLY A 116 -3.68 5.71 0.28
CA GLY A 116 -4.33 6.34 1.43
C GLY A 116 -4.09 7.85 1.50
N ALA A 117 -3.00 8.26 2.12
CA ALA A 117 -2.65 9.68 2.28
C ALA A 117 -1.93 10.23 1.03
N ARG A 118 -2.11 11.53 0.73
CA ARG A 118 -1.28 12.24 -0.24
C ARG A 118 0.10 12.57 0.34
N ASP A 119 1.12 12.57 -0.51
CA ASP A 119 2.47 13.06 -0.18
C ASP A 119 2.69 14.41 -0.88
N ALA A 120 2.41 15.50 -0.17
CA ALA A 120 2.53 16.85 -0.69
C ALA A 120 3.97 17.26 -1.07
N LYS A 121 4.99 16.56 -0.55
CA LYS A 121 6.40 16.91 -0.78
C LYS A 121 6.98 16.19 -1.98
N THR A 122 6.66 14.89 -2.12
CA THR A 122 7.34 14.00 -3.07
C THR A 122 6.44 13.04 -3.83
N GLY A 123 5.12 13.14 -3.67
CA GLY A 123 4.15 12.26 -4.34
C GLY A 123 4.13 12.41 -5.86
N ALA A 124 4.12 11.28 -6.57
CA ALA A 124 4.18 11.21 -8.03
C ALA A 124 2.85 10.82 -8.70
N ALA A 125 1.73 10.91 -7.96
CA ALA A 125 0.37 10.68 -8.46
C ALA A 125 -0.46 11.98 -8.36
N GLY A 126 0.16 13.10 -8.72
CA GLY A 126 -0.44 14.43 -8.82
C GLY A 126 -0.06 15.42 -7.72
N SER A 127 0.70 15.03 -6.68
CA SER A 127 1.11 15.99 -5.65
C SER A 127 2.28 16.87 -6.08
N LEU A 128 3.47 16.29 -6.31
CA LEU A 128 4.61 17.01 -6.89
C LEU A 128 4.53 16.99 -8.42
N MET A 129 4.19 15.83 -8.99
CA MET A 129 4.06 15.58 -10.42
C MET A 129 3.14 14.39 -10.65
N ASP A 130 2.80 14.13 -11.91
CA ASP A 130 2.03 12.95 -12.30
C ASP A 130 2.85 12.09 -13.26
N VAL A 131 3.15 10.86 -12.83
CA VAL A 131 3.93 9.86 -13.57
C VAL A 131 3.04 8.71 -14.06
N LEU A 132 1.87 8.48 -13.44
CA LEU A 132 1.05 7.26 -13.58
C LEU A 132 0.02 7.32 -14.72
#